data_AF-A0A968J0Q4-F1
#
_entry.id   AF-A0A968J0Q4-F1
#
_cell.length_a   1.000
_cell.length_b   1.000
_cell.length_c   1.000
_cell.angle_alpha   90.00
_cell.angle_beta   90.00
_cell.angle_gamma   90.00
#
_symmetry.space_group_name_H-M   'P 1'
#
loop_
_entity.id
_entity.type
_entity.pdbx_description
1 polymer ?
#
loop_
_entity_poly.entity_id
_entity_poly.type
_entity_poly.pdbx_seq_one_letter_code
_entity_poly.pdbx_strand_id
1 'polypeptide(L)' 'MKIFTWVQNTVQYLWDGVSRLFKPTDDDYPNTGVQPFSGDPGDDSQKYS' A
#
# COMPACT_ATOMS: atom_id res chain seq x y z
N MET A 1 -30.08 -16.84 20.88
CA MET A 1 -29.85 -18.26 20.51
C MET A 1 -28.39 -18.41 20.09
N LYS A 2 -27.66 -19.42 20.59
CA LYS A 2 -26.21 -19.61 20.35
C LYS A 2 -25.80 -19.61 18.87
N ILE A 3 -26.68 -20.10 18.00
CA ILE A 3 -26.45 -20.15 16.54
C ILE A 3 -26.28 -18.74 15.94
N PHE A 4 -27.04 -17.76 16.44
CA PHE A 4 -26.99 -16.39 15.95
C PHE A 4 -25.66 -15.72 16.29
N THR A 5 -25.19 -15.92 17.52
CA THR A 5 -23.88 -15.43 17.99
C THR A 5 -22.73 -16.04 17.18
N TRP A 6 -22.80 -17.33 16.84
CA TRP A 6 -21.78 -17.97 16.01
C TRP A 6 -21.72 -17.36 14.60
N VAL A 7 -22.87 -17.15 13.96
CA VAL A 7 -22.94 -16.49 12.64
C VAL A 7 -22.38 -15.07 12.68
N GLN A 8 -22.74 -14.28 13.70
CA GLN A 8 -22.20 -12.92 13.87
C GLN A 8 -20.68 -12.91 13.99
N ASN A 9 -20.11 -13.82 14.79
CA ASN A 9 -18.67 -13.91 14.99
C ASN A 9 -17.95 -14.31 13.69
N THR A 10 -18.51 -15.23 12.90
CA THR A 10 -17.94 -15.63 11.62
C THR A 10 -17.99 -14.48 10.61
N VAL A 11 -19.11 -13.78 10.51
CA VAL A 11 -19.25 -12.63 9.62
C VAL A 11 -18.27 -11.52 10.01
N GLN A 12 -18.13 -11.23 11.30
CA GLN A 12 -17.17 -10.23 11.79
C GLN A 12 -15.74 -10.61 11.42
N TYR A 13 -15.33 -11.87 11.65
CA TYR A 13 -13.99 -12.35 11.31
C TYR A 13 -13.66 -12.21 9.82
N LEU A 14 -14.61 -12.55 8.94
CA LEU A 14 -14.44 -12.40 7.51
C LEU A 14 -14.41 -10.92 7.09
N TRP A 15 -15.25 -10.08 7.71
CA TRP A 15 -15.31 -8.65 7.44
C TRP A 15 -14.02 -7.92 7.82
N ASP A 16 -13.38 -8.32 8.92
CA ASP A 16 -12.08 -7.77 9.33
C ASP A 16 -10.99 -8.07 8.28
N GLY A 17 -11.01 -9.25 7.66
CA GLY A 17 -10.11 -9.60 6.55
C GLY A 17 -10.41 -8.82 5.27
N VAL A 18 -11.67 -8.74 4.89
CA VAL A 18 -12.12 -8.01 3.69
C VAL A 18 -11.80 -6.52 3.82
N SER A 19 -12.11 -5.91 4.95
CA SER A 19 -11.80 -4.49 5.21
C SER A 19 -10.31 -4.22 5.19
N ARG A 20 -9.46 -5.14 5.66
CA ARG A 20 -8.01 -4.99 5.55
C ARG A 20 -7.50 -5.04 4.11
N LEU A 21 -8.07 -5.90 3.26
CA LEU A 21 -7.62 -6.11 1.87
C LEU A 21 -8.17 -5.05 0.90
N PHE A 22 -9.41 -4.62 1.12
CA PHE A 22 -10.15 -3.75 0.22
C PHE A 22 -10.50 -2.40 0.83
N LYS A 23 -9.89 -2.02 1.95
CA LYS A 23 -10.00 -0.63 2.43
C LYS A 23 -9.55 0.31 1.33
N PRO A 24 -10.21 1.48 1.19
CA PRO A 24 -9.65 2.58 0.43
C PRO A 24 -8.26 2.82 0.99
N THR A 25 -7.25 2.54 0.17
CA THR A 25 -5.79 2.55 0.37
C THR A 25 -5.31 2.94 1.78
N ASP A 26 -4.43 2.13 2.40
CA ASP A 26 -3.43 2.66 3.34
C ASP A 26 -2.46 3.53 2.54
N ASP A 27 -2.94 4.69 2.09
CA ASP A 27 -2.16 5.63 1.29
C ASP A 27 -1.28 6.46 2.22
N ASP A 28 -0.52 5.75 3.06
CA ASP A 28 0.60 6.30 3.81
C ASP A 28 1.87 6.23 2.95
N TYR A 29 1.71 6.36 1.62
CA TYR A 29 2.85 6.79 0.83
C TYR A 29 3.22 8.17 1.36
N PRO A 30 4.49 8.40 1.73
CA PRO A 30 4.91 9.75 2.01
C PRO A 30 4.47 10.64 0.83
N ASN A 31 4.09 11.88 1.08
CA ASN A 31 3.74 12.88 0.06
C ASN A 31 4.85 13.09 -1.01
N THR A 32 5.93 12.33 -0.92
CA THR A 32 7.12 12.41 -1.70
C THR A 32 7.43 11.08 -2.39
N GLY A 33 7.13 11.05 -3.69
CA GLY A 33 8.02 10.44 -4.67
C GLY A 33 9.21 11.38 -4.88
N VAL A 34 10.06 11.57 -3.86
CA VAL A 34 11.28 12.36 -4.08
C VAL A 34 12.10 11.62 -5.11
N GLN A 35 12.29 12.23 -6.27
CA GLN A 35 13.25 11.76 -7.25
C GLN A 35 14.62 11.71 -6.53
N PRO A 36 15.27 10.54 -6.38
CA PRO A 36 16.49 10.43 -5.58
C PRO A 36 17.70 11.14 -6.21
N PHE A 37 17.56 11.61 -7.45
CA PHE A 37 18.63 12.21 -8.23
C PHE A 37 18.12 13.51 -8.84
N SER A 38 18.73 14.62 -8.43
CA SER A 38 18.69 15.92 -9.12
C SER A 38 19.82 16.01 -10.16
N GLY A 39 20.22 14.89 -10.74
CA GLY A 39 21.31 14.85 -11.71
C GLY A 39 20.86 15.44 -13.04
N ASP A 40 21.60 16.41 -13.56
CA ASP A 40 21.42 16.85 -14.94
C ASP A 40 21.75 15.64 -15.85
N PRO A 41 20.87 15.21 -16.76
CA PRO A 41 21.19 14.14 -17.67
C PRO A 41 22.32 14.56 -18.61
N GLY A 42 23.56 14.18 -18.27
CA GLY A 42 24.68 14.13 -19.21
C GLY A 42 25.94 14.93 -18.84
N ASP A 43 26.64 14.56 -17.77
CA ASP A 43 28.08 14.87 -17.65
C ASP A 43 28.99 13.65 -17.92
N ASP A 44 28.44 12.61 -18.57
CA ASP A 44 29.21 11.45 -19.05
C ASP A 44 29.73 11.64 -20.48
N SER A 45 30.00 12.89 -20.90
CA SER A 45 30.58 13.16 -22.22
C SER A 45 32.03 12.66 -22.40
N GLN A 46 32.67 12.10 -21.35
CA GLN A 46 34.07 11.64 -21.39
C GLN A 46 34.29 10.14 -21.15
N LYS A 47 33.26 9.30 -21.01
CA LYS A 47 33.45 7.87 -20.66
C LYS A 47 33.55 6.91 -21.84
N TYR A 48 33.47 7.39 -23.07
CA TYR A 48 33.60 6.58 -24.30
C TYR A 48 34.58 7.19 -25.32
N SER A 49 35.67 7.82 -24.84
CA SER A 49 36.83 8.14 -25.69
C SER A 49 37.89 7.05 -25.62
#